data_AF-A0A1Y2GDJ5-F1
#
_entry.id   AF-A0A1Y2GDJ5-F1
#
_cell.length_a   1.000
_cell.length_b   1.000
_cell.length_c   1.000
_cell.angle_alpha   90.00
_cell.angle_beta   90.00
_cell.angle_gamma   90.00
#
_symmetry.space_group_name_H-M   'P 1'
#
loop_
_entity.id
_entity.type
_entity.pdbx_description
1 polymer ?
#
loop_
_entity_poly.entity_id
_entity_poly.type
_entity_poly.pdbx_seq_one_letter_code
_entity_poly.pdbx_strand_id
1 'polypeptide(L)'
;SRSIPAYMIVFIFAQLFQLVFAWDAVRAQNTIELIGIVIFNLCCFAYSIFEISQTKNSLHMAAKEGFFVPEEKAMELQSKINPGLIVAICVIGLTQILITWLAYRLFKEFGWTIYKKIGADPTIRRMYRWYQIYLVLIKVDFFFFIGFSIQFIYLTLFKRGDDPEYWLTIIVLPLTLVILYIAIYAVRHESRLWMATFFMAMLCGVVYFAFKFVRMYVGPKVINVVGVRNFLTLFASLCLITIISTIIIGVICYRNFGKGLRPHLMPRQGVSSRKTLQTT
;
A
#
# COMPACT_ATOMS: atom_id res chain seq x y z
N SER A 1 8.89 -24.57 -8.80
CA SER A 1 7.57 -23.98 -8.49
C SER A 1 7.61 -22.48 -8.73
N ARG A 2 6.67 -21.93 -9.52
CA ARG A 2 6.70 -20.51 -9.97
C ARG A 2 6.22 -19.52 -8.89
N SER A 3 5.56 -20.00 -7.85
CA SER A 3 4.88 -19.19 -6.84
C SER A 3 5.80 -18.67 -5.74
N ILE A 4 6.83 -19.44 -5.38
CA ILE A 4 7.71 -19.13 -4.23
C ILE A 4 8.41 -17.76 -4.40
N PRO A 5 9.04 -17.44 -5.54
CA PRO A 5 9.69 -16.13 -5.69
C PRO A 5 8.68 -14.97 -5.71
N ALA A 6 7.45 -15.20 -6.21
CA ALA A 6 6.40 -14.17 -6.21
C ALA A 6 5.98 -13.77 -4.80
N TYR A 7 5.97 -14.72 -3.85
CA TYR A 7 5.68 -14.44 -2.45
C TYR A 7 6.83 -13.66 -1.80
N MET A 8 8.07 -14.12 -1.99
CA MET A 8 9.25 -13.49 -1.43
C MET A 8 9.47 -12.06 -1.93
N ILE A 9 9.26 -11.79 -3.22
CA ILE A 9 9.41 -10.44 -3.79
C ILE A 9 8.45 -9.45 -3.11
N VAL A 10 7.20 -9.86 -2.88
CA VAL A 10 6.21 -9.02 -2.20
C VAL A 10 6.54 -8.84 -0.74
N PHE A 11 7.02 -9.88 -0.09
CA PHE A 11 7.47 -9.79 1.29
C PHE A 11 8.62 -8.77 1.42
N ILE A 12 9.64 -8.85 0.56
CA ILE A 12 10.77 -7.90 0.53
C ILE A 12 10.26 -6.48 0.24
N PHE A 13 9.37 -6.32 -0.75
CA PHE A 13 8.79 -5.02 -1.06
C PHE A 13 8.01 -4.43 0.13
N ALA A 14 7.27 -5.26 0.87
CA ALA A 14 6.56 -4.84 2.08
C ALA A 14 7.53 -4.34 3.17
N GLN A 15 8.66 -5.02 3.40
CA GLN A 15 9.66 -4.57 4.35
C GLN A 15 10.28 -3.23 3.96
N LEU A 16 10.62 -3.05 2.68
CA LEU A 16 11.15 -1.77 2.17
C LEU A 16 10.13 -0.65 2.29
N PHE A 17 8.87 -0.92 1.91
CA PHE A 17 7.79 0.04 2.05
C PHE A 17 7.57 0.43 3.52
N GLN A 18 7.60 -0.53 4.45
CA GLN A 18 7.44 -0.27 5.87
C GLN A 18 8.53 0.66 6.41
N LEU A 19 9.78 0.52 5.97
CA LEU A 19 10.88 1.41 6.36
C LEU A 19 10.65 2.84 5.87
N VAL A 20 10.27 3.00 4.59
CA VAL A 20 9.96 4.32 4.01
C VAL A 20 8.75 4.95 4.72
N PHE A 21 7.73 4.15 4.99
CA PHE A 21 6.52 4.59 5.66
C PHE A 21 6.79 5.01 7.13
N ALA A 22 7.65 4.26 7.83
CA ALA A 22 8.13 4.61 9.17
C ALA A 22 8.95 5.91 9.19
N TRP A 23 9.86 6.07 8.24
CA TRP A 23 10.63 7.30 8.09
C TRP A 23 9.73 8.51 7.88
N ASP A 24 8.74 8.40 6.98
CA ASP A 24 7.83 9.51 6.70
C ASP A 24 6.95 9.84 7.91
N ALA A 25 6.45 8.85 8.64
CA ALA A 25 5.63 9.06 9.85
C ALA A 25 6.37 9.82 10.94
N VAL A 26 7.65 9.49 11.17
CA VAL A 26 8.50 10.16 12.15
C VAL A 26 8.83 11.58 11.69
N ARG A 27 9.21 11.76 10.42
CA ARG A 27 9.54 13.07 9.85
C ARG A 27 8.35 14.02 9.87
N ALA A 28 7.17 13.52 9.51
CA ALA A 28 5.93 14.30 9.48
C ALA A 28 5.30 14.50 10.87
N GLN A 29 5.83 13.81 11.90
CA GLN A 29 5.25 13.74 13.26
C GLN A 29 3.76 13.37 13.23
N ASN A 30 3.41 12.40 12.40
CA ASN A 30 2.02 12.07 12.08
C ASN A 30 1.53 10.87 12.90
N THR A 31 0.58 11.10 13.81
CA THR A 31 0.02 10.05 14.67
C THR A 31 -0.79 9.01 13.91
N ILE A 32 -1.46 9.41 12.82
CA ILE A 32 -2.28 8.49 12.01
C ILE A 32 -1.39 7.53 11.22
N GLU A 33 -0.24 8.01 10.73
CA GLU A 33 0.75 7.15 10.09
C GLU A 33 1.39 6.15 11.05
N LEU A 34 1.64 6.55 12.31
CA LEU A 34 2.12 5.61 13.34
C LEU A 34 1.15 4.43 13.56
N ILE A 35 -0.15 4.72 13.66
CA ILE A 35 -1.17 3.66 13.75
C ILE A 35 -1.13 2.79 12.50
N GLY A 36 -1.00 3.42 11.32
CA GLY A 36 -0.83 2.72 10.04
C GLY A 36 0.35 1.75 10.05
N ILE A 37 1.51 2.13 10.59
CA ILE A 37 2.70 1.27 10.66
C ILE A 37 2.48 0.06 11.55
N VAL A 38 1.83 0.24 12.72
CA VAL A 38 1.52 -0.88 13.63
C VAL A 38 0.59 -1.89 12.97
N ILE A 39 -0.44 -1.40 12.26
CA ILE A 39 -1.38 -2.25 11.51
C ILE A 39 -0.66 -2.92 10.34
N PHE A 40 0.16 -2.19 9.60
CA PHE A 40 0.89 -2.73 8.44
C PHE A 40 1.88 -3.83 8.85
N ASN A 41 2.62 -3.64 9.95
CA ASN A 41 3.53 -4.68 10.45
C ASN A 41 2.76 -5.89 10.99
N LEU A 42 1.56 -5.69 11.57
CA LEU A 42 0.67 -6.80 11.95
C LEU A 42 0.21 -7.60 10.71
N CYS A 43 -0.14 -6.91 9.61
CA CYS A 43 -0.45 -7.54 8.34
C CYS A 43 0.75 -8.30 7.77
N CYS A 44 1.98 -7.75 7.87
CA CYS A 44 3.20 -8.44 7.47
C CYS A 44 3.47 -9.69 8.31
N PHE A 45 3.20 -9.62 9.62
CA PHE A 45 3.30 -10.78 10.50
C PHE A 45 2.31 -11.88 10.09
N ALA A 46 1.03 -11.54 9.89
CA ALA A 46 0.02 -12.48 9.40
C ALA A 46 0.43 -13.07 8.04
N TYR A 47 0.91 -12.22 7.11
CA TYR A 47 1.40 -12.64 5.80
C TYR A 47 2.52 -13.68 5.91
N SER A 48 3.51 -13.46 6.78
CA SER A 48 4.64 -14.40 6.96
C SER A 48 4.19 -15.79 7.45
N ILE A 49 3.12 -15.85 8.25
CA ILE A 49 2.51 -17.13 8.67
C ILE A 49 1.83 -17.82 7.47
N PHE A 50 1.04 -17.07 6.69
CA PHE A 50 0.38 -17.60 5.49
C PHE A 50 1.39 -18.08 4.43
N GLU A 51 2.52 -17.40 4.30
CA GLU A 51 3.58 -17.72 3.33
C GLU A 51 4.18 -19.11 3.56
N ILE A 52 4.34 -19.57 4.81
CA ILE A 52 4.85 -20.92 5.11
C ILE A 52 3.91 -21.99 4.55
N SER A 53 2.61 -21.87 4.83
CA SER A 53 1.61 -22.85 4.40
C SER A 53 1.54 -22.92 2.88
N GLN A 54 1.54 -21.75 2.23
CA GLN A 54 1.51 -21.65 0.78
C GLN A 54 2.79 -22.15 0.11
N THR A 55 3.97 -21.93 0.71
CA THR A 55 5.24 -22.43 0.18
C THR A 55 5.29 -23.96 0.24
N LYS A 56 4.86 -24.57 1.35
CA LYS A 56 4.73 -26.03 1.48
C LYS A 56 3.78 -26.62 0.45
N ASN A 57 2.57 -26.06 0.33
CA ASN A 57 1.58 -26.51 -0.65
C ASN A 57 2.07 -26.36 -2.09
N SER A 58 2.73 -25.24 -2.42
CA SER A 58 3.25 -24.97 -3.77
C SER A 58 4.41 -25.89 -4.16
N LEU A 59 5.13 -26.45 -3.19
CA LEU A 59 6.23 -27.39 -3.41
C LEU A 59 5.72 -28.82 -3.56
N HIS A 60 4.79 -29.24 -2.70
CA HIS A 60 4.13 -30.54 -2.79
C HIS A 60 3.33 -30.70 -4.09
N MET A 61 2.61 -29.67 -4.54
CA MET A 61 1.93 -29.69 -5.85
C MET A 61 2.93 -29.77 -7.01
N ALA A 62 4.07 -29.07 -6.92
CA ALA A 62 5.09 -29.11 -7.97
C ALA A 62 5.79 -30.48 -8.07
N ALA A 63 5.90 -31.22 -6.97
CA ALA A 63 6.39 -32.61 -6.97
C ALA A 63 5.37 -33.56 -7.61
N LYS A 64 4.07 -33.41 -7.28
CA LYS A 64 2.99 -34.24 -7.82
C LYS A 64 2.75 -34.07 -9.32
N GLU A 65 2.87 -32.84 -9.85
CA GLU A 65 2.65 -32.57 -11.28
C GLU A 65 3.83 -32.99 -12.17
N GLY A 66 4.89 -33.59 -11.61
CA GLY A 66 6.03 -34.12 -12.37
C GLY A 66 6.85 -33.06 -13.11
N PHE A 67 6.66 -31.77 -12.78
CA PHE A 67 7.12 -30.70 -13.67
C PHE A 67 8.65 -30.58 -13.71
N PHE A 68 9.40 -30.63 -12.60
CA PHE A 68 10.88 -30.43 -12.64
C PHE A 68 11.69 -30.94 -11.44
N VAL A 69 11.10 -31.62 -10.45
CA VAL A 69 11.81 -31.96 -9.20
C VAL A 69 11.43 -33.39 -8.75
N PRO A 70 12.36 -34.36 -8.69
CA PRO A 70 12.13 -35.61 -7.96
C PRO A 70 11.62 -35.29 -6.55
N GLU A 71 10.70 -36.07 -6.02
CA GLU A 71 10.11 -35.84 -4.69
C GLU A 71 11.18 -35.59 -3.61
N GLU A 72 12.32 -36.27 -3.74
CA GLU A 72 13.52 -36.11 -2.91
C GLU A 72 14.11 -34.69 -2.94
N LYS A 73 14.28 -34.07 -4.12
CA LYS A 73 14.80 -32.70 -4.26
C LYS A 73 13.78 -31.67 -3.77
N ALA A 74 12.48 -31.97 -3.84
CA ALA A 74 11.44 -31.10 -3.29
C ALA A 74 11.48 -31.13 -1.75
N MET A 75 11.64 -32.31 -1.14
CA MET A 75 11.87 -32.44 0.30
C MET A 75 13.15 -31.74 0.77
N GLU A 76 14.26 -31.86 0.02
CA GLU A 76 15.52 -31.19 0.34
C GLU A 76 15.40 -29.66 0.26
N LEU A 77 14.71 -29.14 -0.77
CA LEU A 77 14.46 -27.70 -0.88
C LEU A 77 13.55 -27.20 0.25
N GLN A 78 12.55 -28.00 0.65
CA GLN A 78 11.68 -27.69 1.76
C GLN A 78 12.44 -27.59 3.08
N SER A 79 13.33 -28.54 3.36
CA SER A 79 14.12 -28.57 4.59
C SER A 79 15.11 -27.39 4.65
N LYS A 80 15.59 -26.91 3.50
CA LYS A 80 16.45 -25.72 3.42
C LYS A 80 15.69 -24.39 3.59
N ILE A 81 14.49 -24.25 3.03
CA ILE A 81 13.73 -22.98 3.06
C ILE A 81 12.98 -22.78 4.39
N ASN A 82 12.42 -23.86 4.96
CA ASN A 82 11.52 -23.78 6.12
C ASN A 82 12.16 -23.12 7.37
N PRO A 83 13.44 -23.37 7.72
CA PRO A 83 14.10 -22.69 8.83
C PRO A 83 14.15 -21.16 8.63
N GLY A 84 14.47 -20.70 7.42
CA GLY A 84 14.54 -19.28 7.09
C GLY A 84 13.20 -18.57 7.24
N LEU A 85 12.10 -19.22 6.82
CA LEU A 85 10.75 -18.66 6.98
C LEU A 85 10.33 -18.60 8.46
N ILE A 86 10.69 -19.59 9.28
CA ILE A 86 10.41 -19.58 10.73
C ILE A 86 11.17 -18.44 11.41
N VAL A 87 12.46 -18.26 11.07
CA VAL A 87 13.26 -17.13 11.58
C VAL A 87 12.62 -15.80 11.20
N ALA A 88 12.15 -15.65 9.96
CA ALA A 88 11.46 -14.43 9.52
C ALA A 88 10.22 -14.13 10.39
N ILE A 89 9.35 -15.12 10.66
CA ILE A 89 8.19 -14.95 11.54
C ILE A 89 8.61 -14.48 12.93
N CYS A 90 9.62 -15.12 13.53
CA CYS A 90 10.11 -14.73 14.85
C CYS A 90 10.61 -13.28 14.86
N VAL A 91 11.39 -12.89 13.84
CA VAL A 91 11.92 -11.52 13.71
C VAL A 91 10.80 -10.50 13.53
N ILE A 92 9.82 -10.76 12.66
CA ILE A 92 8.69 -9.84 12.43
C ILE A 92 7.81 -9.75 13.67
N GLY A 93 7.60 -10.87 14.37
CA GLY A 93 6.83 -10.93 15.62
C GLY A 93 7.48 -10.12 16.74
N LEU A 94 8.79 -10.24 16.91
CA LEU A 94 9.55 -9.37 17.84
C LEU A 94 9.48 -7.91 17.41
N THR A 95 9.62 -7.65 16.12
CA THR A 95 9.50 -6.30 15.54
C THR A 95 8.12 -5.71 15.79
N GLN A 96 7.04 -6.51 15.77
CA GLN A 96 5.67 -6.06 16.08
C GLN A 96 5.56 -5.55 17.51
N ILE A 97 6.14 -6.26 18.48
CA ILE A 97 6.14 -5.85 19.89
C ILE A 97 6.89 -4.52 20.03
N LEU A 98 8.09 -4.43 19.43
CA LEU A 98 8.93 -3.24 19.49
C LEU A 98 8.28 -2.02 18.82
N ILE A 99 7.74 -2.18 17.61
CA ILE A 99 7.05 -1.11 16.88
C ILE A 99 5.80 -0.65 17.64
N THR A 100 5.03 -1.56 18.23
CA THR A 100 3.83 -1.21 19.01
C THR A 100 4.22 -0.39 20.25
N TRP A 101 5.25 -0.83 20.97
CA TRP A 101 5.76 -0.10 22.13
C TRP A 101 6.29 1.29 21.77
N LEU A 102 7.07 1.38 20.69
CA LEU A 102 7.64 2.64 20.23
C LEU A 102 6.55 3.59 19.71
N ALA A 103 5.61 3.09 18.91
CA ALA A 103 4.46 3.84 18.41
C ALA A 103 3.60 4.38 19.55
N TYR A 104 3.39 3.63 20.64
CA TYR A 104 2.68 4.12 21.82
C TYR A 104 3.36 5.33 22.46
N ARG A 105 4.69 5.30 22.60
CA ARG A 105 5.46 6.44 23.13
C ARG A 105 5.39 7.65 22.19
N LEU A 106 5.63 7.46 20.90
CA LEU A 106 5.60 8.55 19.91
C LEU A 106 4.19 9.14 19.75
N PHE A 107 3.14 8.33 19.88
CA PHE A 107 1.76 8.80 19.78
C PHE A 107 1.46 9.87 20.83
N LYS A 108 1.97 9.73 22.06
CA LYS A 108 1.81 10.73 23.12
C LYS A 108 2.52 12.05 22.77
N GLU A 109 3.78 11.98 22.33
CA GLU A 109 4.58 13.15 21.98
C GLU A 109 4.04 13.90 20.75
N PHE A 110 3.66 13.16 19.71
CA PHE A 110 3.12 13.75 18.49
C PHE A 110 1.72 14.31 18.72
N GLY A 111 0.90 13.66 19.55
CA GLY A 111 -0.41 14.17 19.94
C GLY A 111 -0.31 15.55 20.62
N TRP A 112 0.66 15.72 21.52
CA TRP A 112 0.94 17.00 22.16
C TRP A 112 1.44 18.06 21.18
N THR A 113 2.30 17.67 20.23
CA THR A 113 2.82 18.57 19.19
C THR A 113 1.72 19.04 18.23
N ILE A 114 0.83 18.14 17.79
CA ILE A 114 -0.32 18.46 16.94
C ILE A 114 -1.30 19.39 17.69
N TYR A 115 -1.53 19.13 18.98
CA TYR A 115 -2.37 19.99 19.83
C TYR A 115 -1.89 21.45 19.78
N LYS A 116 -0.57 21.66 19.92
CA LYS A 116 0.06 22.99 19.88
C LYS A 116 0.00 23.66 18.50
N LYS A 117 0.20 22.91 17.40
CA LYS A 117 0.22 23.45 16.04
C LYS A 117 -1.16 23.89 15.53
N ILE A 118 -2.21 23.12 15.83
CA ILE A 118 -3.56 23.33 15.26
C ILE A 118 -4.46 24.18 16.20
N GLY A 119 -4.13 24.25 17.49
CA GLY A 119 -4.98 24.91 18.48
C GLY A 119 -6.15 24.05 18.93
N ALA A 120 -7.06 24.64 19.72
CA ALA A 120 -8.10 23.92 20.45
C ALA A 120 -9.41 23.68 19.66
N ASP A 121 -9.55 24.23 18.45
CA ASP A 121 -10.79 24.09 17.68
C ASP A 121 -11.04 22.60 17.31
N PRO A 122 -12.13 21.99 17.81
CA PRO A 122 -12.44 20.59 17.55
C PRO A 122 -12.76 20.32 16.06
N THR A 123 -13.27 21.33 15.33
CA THR A 123 -13.67 21.20 13.93
C THR A 123 -12.45 21.08 13.03
N ILE A 124 -11.46 21.97 13.19
CA ILE A 124 -10.20 21.92 12.42
C ILE A 124 -9.46 20.60 12.70
N ARG A 125 -9.40 20.15 13.96
CA ARG A 125 -8.79 18.86 14.31
C ARG A 125 -9.48 17.67 13.66
N ARG A 126 -10.80 17.68 13.54
CA ARG A 126 -11.55 16.61 12.88
C ARG A 126 -11.24 16.59 11.38
N MET A 127 -11.20 17.75 10.73
CA MET A 127 -10.85 17.85 9.31
C MET A 127 -9.40 17.42 9.05
N TYR A 128 -8.47 17.82 9.92
CA TYR A 128 -7.07 17.39 9.85
C TYR A 128 -6.92 15.87 10.02
N ARG A 129 -7.67 15.24 10.94
CA ARG A 129 -7.67 13.79 11.09
C ARG A 129 -8.11 13.07 9.81
N TRP A 130 -9.20 13.51 9.18
CA TRP A 130 -9.64 12.94 7.90
C TRP A 130 -8.61 13.13 6.78
N TYR A 131 -7.98 14.31 6.71
CA TYR A 131 -6.89 14.58 5.79
C TYR A 131 -5.72 13.61 5.98
N GLN A 132 -5.33 13.35 7.24
CA GLN A 132 -4.23 12.42 7.53
C GLN A 132 -4.60 10.97 7.23
N ILE A 133 -5.84 10.55 7.52
CA ILE A 133 -6.34 9.21 7.11
C ILE A 133 -6.29 9.07 5.59
N TYR A 134 -6.69 10.11 4.85
CA TYR A 134 -6.65 10.11 3.39
C TYR A 134 -5.22 9.95 2.86
N LEU A 135 -4.24 10.68 3.41
CA LEU A 135 -2.84 10.53 3.00
C LEU A 135 -2.27 9.15 3.32
N VAL A 136 -2.64 8.55 4.46
CA VAL A 136 -2.26 7.17 4.78
C VAL A 136 -2.85 6.19 3.78
N LEU A 137 -4.14 6.31 3.45
CA LEU A 137 -4.79 5.45 2.46
C LEU A 137 -4.13 5.55 1.08
N ILE A 138 -3.74 6.74 0.63
CA ILE A 138 -3.01 6.92 -0.64
C ILE A 138 -1.65 6.18 -0.64
N LYS A 139 -0.94 6.15 0.48
CA LYS A 139 0.32 5.38 0.61
C LYS A 139 0.07 3.87 0.61
N VAL A 140 -1.01 3.44 1.25
CA VAL A 140 -1.43 2.03 1.24
C VAL A 140 -1.88 1.61 -0.16
N ASP A 141 -2.61 2.46 -0.89
CA ASP A 141 -2.92 2.28 -2.31
C ASP A 141 -1.64 2.12 -3.12
N PHE A 142 -0.66 3.03 -2.97
CA PHE A 142 0.63 2.93 -3.65
C PHE A 142 1.29 1.56 -3.45
N PHE A 143 1.32 1.06 -2.20
CA PHE A 143 1.85 -0.27 -1.90
C PHE A 143 1.07 -1.37 -2.62
N PHE A 144 -0.26 -1.39 -2.54
CA PHE A 144 -1.07 -2.43 -3.14
C PHE A 144 -1.03 -2.42 -4.67
N PHE A 145 -1.09 -1.23 -5.30
CA PHE A 145 -0.99 -1.08 -6.75
C PHE A 145 0.36 -1.57 -7.29
N ILE A 146 1.47 -1.19 -6.65
CA ILE A 146 2.80 -1.65 -7.06
C ILE A 146 2.97 -3.14 -6.76
N GLY A 147 2.61 -3.59 -5.57
CA GLY A 147 2.72 -4.99 -5.17
C GLY A 147 1.97 -5.90 -6.13
N PHE A 148 0.72 -5.55 -6.47
CA PHE A 148 -0.05 -6.26 -7.48
C PHE A 148 0.62 -6.23 -8.86
N SER A 149 1.10 -5.07 -9.29
CA SER A 149 1.71 -4.92 -10.62
C SER A 149 3.00 -5.72 -10.74
N ILE A 150 3.86 -5.71 -9.73
CA ILE A 150 5.09 -6.53 -9.68
C ILE A 150 4.75 -8.02 -9.75
N GLN A 151 3.78 -8.48 -8.94
CA GLN A 151 3.33 -9.88 -8.98
C GLN A 151 2.78 -10.27 -10.35
N PHE A 152 1.95 -9.40 -10.94
CA PHE A 152 1.32 -9.65 -12.23
C PHE A 152 2.34 -9.66 -13.38
N ILE A 153 3.28 -8.71 -13.40
CA ILE A 153 4.40 -8.64 -14.35
C ILE A 153 5.26 -9.89 -14.22
N TYR A 154 5.68 -10.25 -13.00
CA TYR A 154 6.47 -11.44 -12.76
C TYR A 154 5.78 -12.70 -13.29
N LEU A 155 4.47 -12.86 -13.06
CA LEU A 155 3.72 -14.01 -13.57
C LEU A 155 3.61 -14.04 -15.11
N THR A 156 3.39 -12.88 -15.73
CA THR A 156 3.17 -12.77 -17.17
C THR A 156 4.46 -12.85 -17.98
N LEU A 157 5.61 -12.44 -17.44
CA LEU A 157 6.93 -12.62 -18.08
C LEU A 157 7.22 -14.07 -18.48
N PHE A 158 6.69 -15.06 -17.74
CA PHE A 158 6.90 -16.48 -18.04
C PHE A 158 5.86 -17.05 -19.02
N LYS A 159 4.79 -16.32 -19.33
CA LYS A 159 3.82 -16.64 -20.41
C LYS A 159 4.23 -15.79 -21.62
N ARG A 160 5.12 -16.35 -22.44
CA ARG A 160 5.55 -15.94 -23.81
C ARG A 160 5.08 -14.53 -24.24
N GLY A 161 6.03 -13.61 -24.43
CA GLY A 161 5.91 -12.14 -24.52
C GLY A 161 4.95 -11.48 -25.53
N ASP A 162 3.94 -12.19 -26.02
CA ASP A 162 2.88 -11.68 -26.91
C ASP A 162 1.55 -11.41 -26.18
N ASP A 163 1.52 -11.54 -24.85
CA ASP A 163 0.33 -11.24 -24.06
C ASP A 163 0.13 -9.71 -23.91
N PRO A 164 -0.90 -9.08 -24.51
CA PRO A 164 -1.10 -7.63 -24.44
C PRO A 164 -1.34 -7.12 -23.01
N GLU A 165 -1.70 -8.00 -22.09
CA GLU A 165 -1.89 -7.66 -20.67
C GLU A 165 -0.59 -7.27 -19.96
N TYR A 166 0.54 -7.80 -20.40
CA TYR A 166 1.86 -7.47 -19.84
C TYR A 166 2.20 -6.00 -20.11
N TRP A 167 2.13 -5.60 -21.38
CA TRP A 167 2.35 -4.21 -21.81
C TRP A 167 1.35 -3.26 -21.18
N LEU A 168 0.08 -3.68 -21.06
CA LEU A 168 -0.93 -2.88 -20.38
C LEU A 168 -0.56 -2.62 -18.92
N THR A 169 -0.12 -3.63 -18.16
CA THR A 169 0.29 -3.44 -16.76
C THR A 169 1.55 -2.57 -16.65
N ILE A 170 2.50 -2.68 -17.58
CA ILE A 170 3.67 -1.80 -17.63
C ILE A 170 3.27 -0.34 -17.82
N ILE A 171 2.26 -0.04 -18.65
CA ILE A 171 1.78 1.33 -18.88
C ILE A 171 0.93 1.82 -17.70
N VAL A 172 0.12 0.94 -17.10
CA VAL A 172 -0.75 1.28 -15.97
C VAL A 172 0.08 1.61 -14.72
N LEU A 173 1.21 0.95 -14.49
CA LEU A 173 2.07 1.21 -13.32
C LEU A 173 2.54 2.68 -13.18
N PRO A 174 3.18 3.32 -14.17
CA PRO A 174 3.55 4.74 -14.06
C PRO A 174 2.32 5.65 -14.05
N LEU A 175 1.25 5.27 -14.77
CA LEU A 175 0.00 6.04 -14.77
C LEU A 175 -0.60 6.12 -13.36
N THR A 176 -0.61 5.01 -12.60
CA THR A 176 -1.13 5.03 -11.21
C THR A 176 -0.28 5.92 -10.31
N LEU A 177 1.04 5.95 -10.46
CA LEU A 177 1.91 6.86 -9.70
C LEU A 177 1.55 8.32 -9.92
N VAL A 178 1.29 8.70 -11.18
CA VAL A 178 0.86 10.07 -11.53
C VAL A 178 -0.50 10.38 -10.90
N ILE A 179 -1.46 9.45 -10.98
CA ILE A 179 -2.80 9.62 -10.38
C ILE A 179 -2.71 9.80 -8.86
N LEU A 180 -1.89 9.00 -8.17
CA LEU A 180 -1.70 9.11 -6.72
C LEU A 180 -1.01 10.43 -6.34
N TYR A 181 -0.08 10.91 -7.16
CA TYR A 181 0.52 12.24 -6.98
C TYR A 181 -0.53 13.36 -7.14
N ILE A 182 -1.37 13.28 -8.18
CA ILE A 182 -2.49 14.22 -8.39
C ILE A 182 -3.43 14.21 -7.18
N ALA A 183 -3.69 13.06 -6.58
CA ALA A 183 -4.50 12.92 -5.37
C ALA A 183 -3.97 13.79 -4.21
N ILE A 184 -2.66 13.66 -3.91
CA ILE A 184 -1.97 14.42 -2.87
C ILE A 184 -1.98 15.92 -3.21
N TYR A 185 -1.71 16.27 -4.47
CA TYR A 185 -1.72 17.65 -4.93
C TYR A 185 -3.11 18.29 -4.78
N ALA A 186 -4.16 17.57 -5.21
CA ALA A 186 -5.56 18.01 -5.18
C ALA A 186 -6.03 18.31 -3.77
N VAL A 187 -5.78 17.40 -2.82
CA VAL A 187 -6.19 17.57 -1.42
C VAL A 187 -5.42 18.70 -0.73
N ARG A 188 -4.13 18.88 -1.03
CA ARG A 188 -3.30 19.95 -0.45
C ARG A 188 -3.72 21.35 -0.90
N HIS A 189 -4.11 21.49 -2.18
CA HIS A 189 -4.52 22.77 -2.75
C HIS A 189 -6.03 23.00 -2.69
N GLU A 190 -6.79 22.05 -2.14
CA GLU A 190 -8.26 22.05 -2.14
C GLU A 190 -8.86 22.25 -3.55
N SER A 191 -8.17 21.72 -4.59
CA SER A 191 -8.58 21.92 -5.98
C SER A 191 -9.66 20.92 -6.37
N ARG A 192 -10.87 21.44 -6.62
CA ARG A 192 -12.04 20.62 -6.98
C ARG A 192 -11.86 19.88 -8.30
N LEU A 193 -11.22 20.51 -9.29
CA LEU A 193 -10.98 19.92 -10.61
C LEU A 193 -10.08 18.69 -10.50
N TRP A 194 -8.90 18.83 -9.88
CA TRP A 194 -7.96 17.72 -9.71
C TRP A 194 -8.52 16.60 -8.83
N MET A 195 -9.33 16.95 -7.82
CA MET A 195 -10.01 15.94 -6.99
C MET A 195 -11.06 15.15 -7.79
N ALA A 196 -11.80 15.80 -8.69
CA ALA A 196 -12.75 15.12 -9.57
C ALA A 196 -12.04 14.19 -10.56
N THR A 197 -10.92 14.63 -11.16
CA THR A 197 -10.07 13.78 -12.00
C THR A 197 -9.57 12.56 -11.24
N PHE A 198 -9.11 12.74 -10.00
CA PHE A 198 -8.69 11.64 -9.13
C PHE A 198 -9.82 10.64 -8.85
N PHE A 199 -11.03 11.11 -8.52
CA PHE A 199 -12.17 10.20 -8.29
C PHE A 199 -12.54 9.41 -9.54
N MET A 200 -12.53 10.05 -10.71
CA MET A 200 -12.78 9.34 -11.96
C MET A 200 -11.71 8.26 -12.21
N ALA A 201 -10.44 8.59 -11.99
CA ALA A 201 -9.35 7.64 -12.11
C ALA A 201 -9.48 6.47 -11.11
N MET A 202 -9.90 6.72 -9.87
CA MET A 202 -10.15 5.67 -8.88
C MET A 202 -11.33 4.77 -9.27
N LEU A 203 -12.40 5.30 -9.83
CA LEU A 203 -13.51 4.50 -10.37
C LEU A 203 -13.04 3.61 -11.54
N CYS A 204 -12.21 4.15 -12.44
CA CYS A 204 -11.55 3.32 -13.47
C CYS A 204 -10.67 2.23 -12.85
N GLY A 205 -9.97 2.53 -11.75
CA GLY A 205 -9.20 1.57 -10.97
C GLY A 205 -10.05 0.43 -10.40
N VAL A 206 -11.23 0.72 -9.87
CA VAL A 206 -12.20 -0.30 -9.41
C VAL A 206 -12.59 -1.23 -10.56
N VAL A 207 -12.96 -0.67 -11.72
CA VAL A 207 -13.33 -1.47 -12.91
C VAL A 207 -12.15 -2.33 -13.38
N TYR A 208 -10.95 -1.77 -13.42
CA TYR A 208 -9.74 -2.49 -13.80
C TYR A 208 -9.46 -3.70 -12.88
N PHE A 209 -9.50 -3.50 -11.56
CA PHE A 209 -9.26 -4.58 -10.62
C PHE A 209 -10.40 -5.61 -10.60
N ALA A 210 -11.65 -5.19 -10.74
CA ALA A 210 -12.78 -6.10 -10.86
C ALA A 210 -12.64 -6.99 -12.11
N PHE A 211 -12.28 -6.40 -13.25
CA PHE A 211 -12.01 -7.15 -14.49
C PHE A 211 -10.86 -8.15 -14.29
N LYS A 212 -9.74 -7.72 -13.69
CA LYS A 212 -8.60 -8.61 -13.40
C LYS A 212 -8.99 -9.73 -12.45
N PHE A 213 -9.79 -9.45 -11.42
CA PHE A 213 -10.29 -10.45 -10.48
C PHE A 213 -11.09 -11.54 -11.19
N VAL A 214 -12.05 -11.17 -12.04
CA VAL A 214 -12.85 -12.14 -12.82
C VAL A 214 -11.97 -12.95 -13.77
N ARG A 215 -11.04 -12.29 -14.46
CA ARG A 215 -10.13 -12.94 -15.43
C ARG A 215 -9.18 -13.96 -14.82
N MET A 216 -8.92 -13.88 -13.51
CA MET A 216 -8.13 -14.90 -12.81
C MET A 216 -8.85 -16.25 -12.69
N TYR A 217 -10.19 -16.25 -12.70
CA TYR A 217 -11.02 -17.45 -12.54
C TYR A 217 -11.73 -17.89 -13.82
N VAL A 218 -11.97 -16.98 -14.77
CA VAL A 218 -12.76 -17.25 -15.97
C VAL A 218 -11.98 -16.86 -17.24
N GLY A 219 -11.97 -17.77 -18.23
CA GLY A 219 -11.49 -17.51 -19.59
C GLY A 219 -10.26 -18.34 -20.02
N PRO A 220 -9.73 -18.07 -21.24
CA PRO A 220 -8.64 -18.87 -21.82
C PRO A 220 -7.29 -18.66 -21.14
N LYS A 221 -7.15 -17.63 -20.29
CA LYS A 221 -5.90 -17.26 -19.61
C LYS A 221 -5.90 -17.54 -18.11
N VAL A 222 -6.80 -18.40 -17.63
CA VAL A 222 -6.87 -18.80 -16.21
C VAL A 222 -5.49 -19.19 -15.68
N ILE A 223 -5.21 -18.73 -14.47
CA ILE A 223 -3.97 -19.06 -13.77
C ILE A 223 -4.10 -20.49 -13.26
N ASN A 224 -3.47 -21.43 -13.98
CA ASN A 224 -3.49 -22.85 -13.62
C ASN A 224 -2.70 -23.15 -12.34
N VAL A 225 -1.83 -22.24 -11.90
CA VAL A 225 -1.08 -22.36 -10.65
C VAL A 225 -1.94 -21.84 -9.49
N VAL A 226 -2.60 -22.76 -8.79
CA VAL A 226 -3.58 -22.45 -7.71
C VAL A 226 -2.99 -21.54 -6.63
N GLY A 227 -1.76 -21.79 -6.18
CA GLY A 227 -1.11 -20.97 -5.15
C GLY A 227 -0.95 -19.50 -5.56
N VAL A 228 -0.46 -19.26 -6.77
CA VAL A 228 -0.29 -17.92 -7.33
C VAL A 228 -1.64 -17.23 -7.49
N ARG A 229 -2.64 -17.95 -8.00
CA ARG A 229 -4.00 -17.42 -8.17
C ARG A 229 -4.56 -16.91 -6.84
N ASN A 230 -4.48 -17.72 -5.80
CA ASN A 230 -5.01 -17.35 -4.48
C ASN A 230 -4.33 -16.10 -3.89
N PHE A 231 -3.03 -15.94 -4.10
CA PHE A 231 -2.32 -14.74 -3.64
C PHE A 231 -2.64 -13.49 -4.47
N LEU A 232 -2.69 -13.61 -5.80
CA LEU A 232 -3.05 -12.49 -6.66
C LEU A 232 -4.49 -12.03 -6.40
N THR A 233 -5.41 -12.96 -6.12
CA THR A 233 -6.81 -12.62 -5.84
C THR A 233 -6.97 -11.98 -4.47
N LEU A 234 -6.16 -12.40 -3.47
CA LEU A 234 -6.06 -11.71 -2.18
C LEU A 234 -5.51 -10.29 -2.34
N PHE A 235 -4.46 -10.09 -3.15
CA PHE A 235 -3.95 -8.74 -3.42
C PHE A 235 -4.98 -7.88 -4.16
N ALA A 236 -5.63 -8.43 -5.19
CA ALA A 236 -6.68 -7.72 -5.93
C ALA A 236 -7.87 -7.33 -5.05
N SER A 237 -8.29 -8.20 -4.12
CA SER A 237 -9.37 -7.87 -3.18
C SER A 237 -8.97 -6.78 -2.19
N LEU A 238 -7.75 -6.82 -1.65
CA LEU A 238 -7.20 -5.76 -0.80
C LEU A 238 -7.07 -4.43 -1.56
N CYS A 239 -6.68 -4.46 -2.84
CA CYS A 239 -6.67 -3.27 -3.70
C CYS A 239 -8.09 -2.68 -3.80
N LEU A 240 -9.10 -3.49 -4.10
CA LEU A 240 -10.49 -3.04 -4.22
C LEU A 240 -11.02 -2.42 -2.92
N ILE A 241 -10.78 -3.07 -1.78
CA ILE A 241 -11.18 -2.57 -0.46
C ILE A 241 -10.50 -1.23 -0.17
N THR A 242 -9.20 -1.11 -0.46
CA THR A 242 -8.44 0.11 -0.21
C THR A 242 -8.93 1.25 -1.11
N ILE A 243 -9.12 1.02 -2.41
CA ILE A 243 -9.62 2.03 -3.35
C ILE A 243 -10.99 2.55 -2.93
N ILE A 244 -11.92 1.66 -2.58
CA ILE A 244 -13.26 2.06 -2.11
C ILE A 244 -13.14 2.90 -0.84
N SER A 245 -12.31 2.47 0.11
CA SER A 245 -12.03 3.23 1.33
C SER A 245 -11.46 4.62 1.01
N THR A 246 -10.50 4.72 0.08
CA THR A 246 -9.89 5.97 -0.35
C THR A 246 -10.89 6.91 -1.01
N ILE A 247 -11.83 6.39 -1.82
CA ILE A 247 -12.91 7.19 -2.41
C ILE A 247 -13.79 7.76 -1.29
N ILE A 248 -14.23 6.94 -0.34
CA ILE A 248 -15.12 7.38 0.77
C ILE A 248 -14.45 8.49 1.59
N ILE A 249 -13.21 8.27 2.04
CA ILE A 249 -12.48 9.26 2.84
C ILE A 249 -12.14 10.50 1.99
N GLY A 250 -11.85 10.32 0.70
CA GLY A 250 -11.66 11.41 -0.25
C GLY A 250 -12.90 12.29 -0.38
N VAL A 251 -14.11 11.71 -0.44
CA VAL A 251 -15.37 12.46 -0.49
C VAL A 251 -15.57 13.28 0.79
N ILE A 252 -15.23 12.72 1.96
CA ILE A 252 -15.27 13.46 3.23
C ILE A 252 -14.30 14.64 3.19
N CYS A 253 -13.08 14.45 2.67
CA CYS A 253 -12.11 15.54 2.51
C CYS A 253 -12.62 16.62 1.54
N TYR A 254 -13.18 16.22 0.40
CA TYR A 254 -13.73 17.13 -0.61
C TYR A 254 -14.85 18.02 -0.04
N ARG A 255 -15.74 17.45 0.78
CA ARG A 255 -16.81 18.20 1.49
C ARG A 255 -16.27 19.19 2.53
N ASN A 256 -15.01 19.06 2.93
CA ASN A 256 -14.36 19.94 3.90
C ASN A 256 -13.50 21.03 3.24
N PHE A 257 -13.42 21.07 1.91
CA PHE A 257 -12.70 22.12 1.19
C PHE A 257 -13.31 23.51 1.43
N GLY A 258 -12.46 24.53 1.55
CA GLY A 258 -12.86 25.91 1.80
C GLY A 258 -13.18 26.23 3.27
N LYS A 259 -13.09 25.26 4.19
CA LYS A 259 -13.43 25.47 5.62
C LYS A 259 -12.23 25.87 6.50
N GLY A 260 -11.15 26.36 5.90
CA GLY A 260 -10.01 26.93 6.64
C GLY A 260 -8.91 25.94 7.07
N LEU A 261 -8.86 24.72 6.50
CA LEU A 261 -7.78 23.76 6.77
C LEU A 261 -6.49 24.12 6.03
N ARG A 262 -6.58 24.63 4.79
CA ARG A 262 -5.43 25.00 3.94
C ARG A 262 -4.32 25.85 4.61
N PRO A 263 -4.62 26.93 5.37
CA PRO A 263 -3.58 27.75 6.01
C PRO A 263 -2.75 27.02 7.06
N HIS A 264 -3.28 25.93 7.63
CA HIS A 264 -2.57 25.10 8.62
C HIS A 264 -1.70 24.02 7.96
N LEU A 265 -2.00 23.66 6.70
CA LEU A 265 -1.26 22.66 5.92
C LEU A 265 -0.09 23.28 5.15
N MET A 266 -0.24 24.52 4.71
CA MET A 266 0.79 25.30 4.02
C MET A 266 1.17 26.49 4.90
N PRO A 267 2.29 26.44 5.65
CA PRO A 267 2.81 27.62 6.30
C PRO A 267 2.95 28.72 5.25
N ARG A 268 2.35 29.89 5.52
CA ARG A 268 2.45 31.09 4.68
C ARG A 268 3.93 31.28 4.31
N GLN A 269 4.30 31.07 3.05
CA GLN A 269 5.53 31.65 2.54
C GLN A 269 5.35 33.17 2.62
N GLY A 270 6.06 33.78 3.57
CA GLY A 270 6.37 35.20 3.69
C GLY A 270 5.28 36.19 3.31
N VAL A 271 4.49 36.64 4.29
CA VAL A 271 4.07 38.06 4.30
C VAL A 271 5.27 38.86 4.83
N SER A 272 6.18 39.30 3.96
CA SER A 272 7.20 40.31 4.33
C SER A 272 7.79 41.05 3.12
N SER A 273 6.96 41.76 2.34
CA SER A 273 7.46 42.76 1.36
C SER A 273 6.47 43.90 1.06
N ARG A 274 5.50 44.20 1.94
CA ARG A 274 4.54 45.29 1.70
C ARG A 274 4.32 46.28 2.83
N LYS A 275 5.17 46.29 3.87
CA LYS A 275 5.11 47.30 4.94
C LYS A 275 6.29 48.27 4.99
N THR A 276 7.27 48.15 4.10
CA THR A 276 8.44 49.06 4.06
C THR A 276 8.38 50.12 2.95
N LEU A 277 7.27 50.23 2.21
CA LEU A 277 7.10 51.20 1.10
C LEU A 277 6.06 52.31 1.40
N GLN A 278 5.74 52.55 2.68
CA GLN A 278 4.91 53.69 3.10
C GLN A 278 5.60 54.62 4.12
N THR A 279 6.91 54.46 4.31
CA THR A 279 7.74 55.37 5.10
C THR A 279 9.01 55.68 4.34
N THR A 280 8.87 56.40 3.24
CA THR A 280 9.90 57.23 2.61
C THR A 280 9.20 58.18 1.65
#